data_AF-A0A257UVB3-F1
#
_entry.id   AF-A0A257UVB3-F1
#
_cell.length_a   1.000
_cell.length_b   1.000
_cell.length_c   1.000
_cell.angle_alpha   90.00
_cell.angle_beta   90.00
_cell.angle_gamma   90.00
#
_symmetry.space_group_name_H-M   'P 1'
#
loop_
_entity.id
_entity.type
_entity.pdbx_description
1 polymer ?
#
loop_
_entity_poly.entity_id
_entity_poly.type
_entity_poly.pdbx_seq_one_letter_code
_entity_poly.pdbx_strand_id
1 'polypeptide(L)'
;MNSCNALLDRLDAALAGDLPADLAEHLAGCASCQAAVERARGMSEGESVLRAVRAPAALVRRLKALPRLAPACEQALDALAAALDGEVAESDRGLLMEHMRACPACRAAWEAFATLREVGGATHAAGRLRAAVALPPRQRIE
;
A
#
# COMPACT_ATOMS: atom_id res chain seq x y z
N MET A 1 24.67 10.20 9.66
CA MET A 1 23.27 10.52 10.04
C MET A 1 22.80 11.65 9.14
N ASN A 2 21.68 11.46 8.43
CA ASN A 2 21.12 12.51 7.57
C ASN A 2 20.38 13.55 8.42
N SER A 3 20.31 14.78 7.93
CA SER A 3 19.64 15.91 8.60
C SER A 3 18.20 15.63 8.99
N CYS A 4 17.48 14.83 8.18
CA CYS A 4 16.12 14.39 8.48
C CYS A 4 16.04 13.50 9.74
N ASN A 5 16.98 12.56 9.92
CA ASN A 5 16.96 11.67 11.09
C ASN A 5 17.23 12.45 12.37
N ALA A 6 18.20 13.36 12.34
CA ALA A 6 18.49 14.22 13.48
C ALA A 6 17.33 15.17 13.83
N LEU A 7 16.46 15.51 12.88
CA LEU A 7 15.24 16.27 13.13
C LEU A 7 14.17 15.40 13.80
N LEU A 8 14.01 14.16 13.33
CA LEU A 8 13.08 13.19 13.92
C LEU A 8 13.48 12.85 15.36
N ASP A 9 14.76 12.61 15.63
CA ASP A 9 15.27 12.34 16.98
C ASP A 9 14.95 13.50 17.96
N ARG A 10 15.03 14.75 17.48
CA ARG A 10 14.69 15.94 18.28
C ARG A 10 13.18 16.07 18.49
N LEU A 11 12.36 15.67 17.52
CA LEU A 11 10.91 15.61 17.69
C LEU A 11 10.53 14.55 18.73
N ASP A 12 11.15 13.37 18.68
CA ASP A 12 10.93 12.32 19.67
C ASP A 12 11.35 12.78 21.07
N ALA A 13 12.50 13.44 21.21
CA ALA A 13 12.92 14.07 22.46
C ALA A 13 11.91 15.13 22.95
N ALA A 14 11.34 15.92 22.04
CA ALA A 14 10.29 16.89 22.36
C ALA A 14 9.00 16.23 22.86
N LEU A 15 8.62 15.10 22.28
CA LEU A 15 7.47 14.30 22.71
C LEU A 15 7.69 13.67 24.08
N ALA A 16 8.92 13.20 24.35
CA ALA A 16 9.33 12.63 25.63
C ALA A 16 9.56 13.68 26.74
N GLY A 17 9.63 14.97 26.38
CA GLY A 17 9.96 16.05 27.31
C GLY A 17 11.44 16.11 27.68
N ASP A 18 12.32 15.49 26.89
CA ASP A 18 13.77 15.36 27.12
C ASP A 18 14.59 16.23 26.16
N LEU A 19 14.06 17.43 25.85
CA LEU A 19 14.77 18.38 24.99
C LEU A 19 15.93 19.05 25.74
N PRO A 20 17.08 19.25 25.06
CA PRO A 20 18.10 20.19 25.53
C PRO A 20 17.52 21.58 25.84
N ALA A 21 18.06 22.24 26.86
CA ALA A 21 17.52 23.49 27.39
C ALA A 21 17.41 24.62 26.35
N ASP A 22 18.38 24.73 25.45
CA ASP A 22 18.40 25.69 24.35
C ASP A 22 17.25 25.47 23.35
N LEU A 23 16.95 24.20 23.04
CA LEU A 23 15.84 23.85 22.16
C LEU A 23 14.49 23.96 22.86
N ALA A 24 14.43 23.70 24.16
CA ALA A 24 13.22 23.91 24.96
C ALA A 24 12.85 25.40 25.03
N GLU A 25 13.83 26.27 25.22
CA GLU A 25 13.65 27.73 25.18
C GLU A 25 13.18 28.20 23.79
N HIS A 26 13.80 27.70 22.71
CA HIS A 26 13.35 28.00 21.36
C HIS A 26 11.90 27.54 21.12
N LEU A 27 11.56 26.31 21.54
CA LEU A 27 10.21 25.77 21.41
C LEU A 27 9.19 26.61 22.18
N ALA A 28 9.55 27.18 23.33
CA ALA A 28 8.68 28.08 24.08
C ALA A 28 8.40 29.41 23.33
N GLY A 29 9.36 29.89 22.54
CA GLY A 29 9.25 31.15 21.79
C GLY A 29 8.80 31.04 20.33
N CYS A 30 8.78 29.84 19.75
CA CYS A 30 8.59 29.64 18.30
C CYS A 30 7.27 28.92 17.97
N ALA A 31 6.27 29.67 17.50
CA ALA A 31 4.94 29.14 17.19
C ALA A 31 4.93 28.04 16.12
N SER A 32 5.81 28.10 15.13
CA SER A 32 5.90 27.07 14.08
C SER A 32 6.44 25.74 14.61
N CYS A 33 7.43 25.79 15.50
CA CYS A 33 7.97 24.60 16.18
C CYS A 33 6.96 24.02 17.17
N GLN A 34 6.20 24.86 17.90
CA GLN A 34 5.09 24.41 18.74
C GLN A 34 4.05 23.64 17.93
N ALA A 35 3.61 24.21 16.81
CA ALA A 35 2.65 23.54 15.92
C ALA A 35 3.20 22.24 15.30
N ALA A 36 4.51 22.12 15.10
CA ALA A 36 5.14 20.87 14.65
C ALA A 36 5.09 19.79 15.74
N VAL A 37 5.44 20.12 16.99
CA VAL A 37 5.41 19.19 18.12
C VAL A 37 3.98 18.76 18.44
N GLU A 38 3.01 19.67 18.43
CA GLU A 38 1.58 19.32 18.64
C GLU A 38 1.03 18.38 17.56
N ARG A 39 1.41 18.58 16.29
CA ARG A 39 1.07 17.63 15.23
C ARG A 39 1.71 16.26 15.46
N ALA A 40 2.97 16.23 15.88
CA ALA A 40 3.66 14.98 16.20
C ALA A 40 3.01 14.26 17.40
N ARG A 41 2.54 14.99 18.42
CA ARG A 41 1.76 14.44 19.54
C ARG A 41 0.48 13.80 19.06
N GLY A 42 -0.32 14.54 18.27
CA GLY A 42 -1.55 14.00 17.70
C GLY A 42 -1.34 12.75 16.85
N MET A 43 -0.23 12.67 16.11
CA MET A 43 0.15 11.46 15.37
C MET A 43 0.52 10.29 16.29
N SER A 44 1.29 10.53 17.35
CA SER A 44 1.66 9.50 18.33
C SER A 44 0.44 8.95 19.11
N GLU A 45 -0.46 9.84 19.51
CA GLU A 45 -1.74 9.47 20.12
C GLU A 45 -2.59 8.66 19.16
N GLY A 46 -2.71 9.10 17.90
CA GLY A 46 -3.41 8.37 16.85
C GLY A 46 -2.82 6.98 16.58
N GLU A 47 -1.50 6.84 16.61
CA GLU A 47 -0.81 5.55 16.49
C GLU A 47 -1.23 4.58 17.60
N SER A 48 -1.32 5.07 18.85
CA SER A 48 -1.74 4.25 19.99
C SER A 48 -3.17 3.69 19.80
N VAL A 49 -4.07 4.52 19.27
CA VAL A 49 -5.45 4.12 18.94
C VAL A 49 -5.44 3.07 17.83
N LEU A 50 -4.71 3.31 16.75
CA LEU A 50 -4.60 2.35 15.64
C LEU A 50 -3.98 1.02 16.07
N ARG A 51 -2.99 1.04 16.97
CA ARG A 51 -2.37 -0.16 17.53
C ARG A 51 -3.32 -0.96 18.41
N ALA A 52 -4.30 -0.29 19.04
CA ALA A 52 -5.37 -0.91 19.81
C ALA A 52 -6.50 -1.47 18.94
N VAL A 53 -6.65 -1.00 17.69
CA VAL A 53 -7.62 -1.56 16.75
C VAL A 53 -7.28 -3.02 16.49
N ARG A 54 -8.29 -3.87 16.68
CA ARG A 54 -8.25 -5.29 16.32
C ARG A 54 -9.30 -5.54 15.26
N ALA A 55 -8.96 -6.36 14.27
CA ALA A 55 -9.93 -6.83 13.31
C ALA A 55 -11.07 -7.55 14.05
N PRO A 56 -12.35 -7.32 13.69
CA PRO A 56 -13.47 -8.03 14.30
C PRO A 56 -13.26 -9.55 14.23
N ALA A 57 -13.49 -10.27 15.33
CA ALA A 57 -13.25 -11.72 15.40
C ALA A 57 -14.02 -12.50 14.32
N ALA A 58 -15.20 -12.01 13.93
CA ALA A 58 -15.99 -12.57 12.83
C ALA A 58 -15.27 -12.45 11.48
N LEU A 59 -14.61 -11.32 11.20
CA LEU A 59 -13.81 -11.12 9.98
C LEU A 59 -12.59 -12.04 9.99
N VAL A 60 -11.85 -12.11 11.10
CA VAL A 60 -10.69 -12.99 11.23
C VAL A 60 -11.07 -14.46 11.00
N ARG A 61 -12.18 -14.90 11.59
CA ARG A 61 -12.70 -16.26 11.39
C ARG A 61 -13.07 -16.52 9.93
N ARG A 62 -13.76 -15.58 9.28
CA ARG A 62 -14.09 -15.68 7.85
C ARG A 62 -12.83 -15.79 6.99
N LEU A 63 -11.84 -14.94 7.21
CA LEU A 63 -10.57 -14.97 6.48
C LEU A 63 -9.83 -16.31 6.67
N LYS A 64 -9.80 -16.85 7.89
CA LYS A 64 -9.21 -18.17 8.16
C LYS A 64 -9.96 -19.33 7.51
N ALA A 65 -11.26 -19.18 7.28
CA ALA A 65 -12.10 -20.18 6.65
C ALA A 65 -12.13 -20.07 5.11
N LEU A 66 -11.57 -19.01 4.53
CA LEU A 66 -11.43 -18.92 3.09
C LEU A 66 -10.52 -20.06 2.61
N PRO A 67 -10.90 -20.76 1.52
CA PRO A 67 -10.03 -21.77 0.93
C PRO A 67 -8.72 -21.11 0.55
N ARG A 68 -7.62 -21.62 1.13
CA ARG A 68 -6.29 -21.21 0.68
C ARG A 68 -6.01 -21.89 -0.65
N LEU A 69 -5.38 -21.15 -1.54
CA LEU A 69 -4.82 -21.73 -2.74
C LEU A 69 -3.72 -22.71 -2.33
N ALA A 70 -3.57 -23.80 -3.07
CA ALA A 70 -2.38 -24.63 -2.91
C ALA A 70 -1.15 -23.76 -3.25
N PRO A 71 0.00 -23.94 -2.58
CA PRO A 71 1.20 -23.12 -2.83
C PRO A 71 1.62 -23.08 -4.31
N ALA A 72 1.35 -24.15 -5.07
CA ALA A 72 1.57 -24.19 -6.51
C ALA A 72 0.63 -23.25 -7.29
N CYS A 73 -0.63 -23.12 -6.87
CA CYS A 73 -1.57 -22.18 -7.47
C CYS A 73 -1.25 -20.73 -7.10
N GLU A 74 -0.76 -20.47 -5.89
CA GLU A 74 -0.28 -19.13 -5.49
C GLU A 74 0.88 -18.68 -6.38
N GLN A 75 1.92 -19.54 -6.51
CA GLN A 75 3.05 -19.29 -7.41
C GLN A 75 2.63 -19.12 -8.87
N ALA A 76 1.66 -19.92 -9.33
CA ALA A 76 1.13 -19.79 -10.68
C ALA A 76 0.44 -18.44 -10.89
N LEU A 77 -0.31 -17.92 -9.92
CA LEU A 77 -0.96 -16.60 -10.02
C LEU A 77 0.06 -15.46 -10.07
N ASP A 78 1.13 -15.53 -9.28
CA ASP A 78 2.22 -14.55 -9.33
C ASP A 78 2.93 -14.58 -10.70
N ALA A 79 3.21 -15.79 -11.22
CA ALA A 79 3.79 -15.96 -12.56
C ALA A 79 2.86 -15.49 -13.68
N LEU A 80 1.53 -15.63 -13.51
CA LEU A 80 0.53 -15.12 -14.45
C LEU A 80 0.55 -13.60 -14.50
N ALA A 81 0.65 -12.91 -13.36
CA ALA A 81 0.79 -11.46 -13.30
C ALA A 81 2.06 -11.01 -14.04
N ALA A 82 3.21 -11.61 -13.73
CA ALA A 82 4.47 -11.32 -14.43
C ALA A 82 4.38 -11.59 -15.95
N ALA A 83 3.69 -12.66 -16.37
CA ALA A 83 3.48 -12.96 -17.78
C ALA A 83 2.61 -11.91 -18.50
N LEU A 84 1.61 -11.35 -17.80
CA LEU A 84 0.80 -10.24 -18.32
C LEU A 84 1.61 -8.94 -18.42
N ASP A 85 2.59 -8.72 -17.56
CA ASP A 85 3.48 -7.57 -17.66
C ASP A 85 4.62 -7.79 -18.68
N GLY A 86 4.77 -9.03 -19.18
CA GLY A 86 5.82 -9.40 -20.14
C GLY A 86 7.17 -9.70 -19.48
N GLU A 87 7.19 -9.89 -18.17
CA GLU A 87 8.38 -10.01 -17.33
C GLU A 87 8.68 -11.46 -16.88
N VAL A 88 7.97 -12.45 -17.43
CA VAL A 88 8.15 -13.86 -17.03
C VAL A 88 9.42 -14.48 -17.64
N ALA A 89 10.26 -15.09 -16.81
CA ALA A 89 11.43 -15.85 -17.25
C ALA A 89 11.00 -17.12 -18.02
N GLU A 90 11.83 -17.56 -18.98
CA GLU A 90 11.49 -18.71 -19.84
C GLU A 90 11.34 -20.02 -19.05
N SER A 91 12.12 -20.20 -17.98
CA SER A 91 11.98 -21.32 -17.05
C SER A 91 10.60 -21.37 -16.39
N ASP A 92 10.08 -20.21 -16.02
CA ASP A 92 8.86 -20.08 -15.24
C ASP A 92 7.63 -20.19 -16.14
N ARG A 93 7.78 -19.78 -17.41
CA ARG A 93 6.77 -19.98 -18.46
C ARG A 93 6.46 -21.46 -18.67
N GLY A 94 7.47 -22.32 -18.74
CA GLY A 94 7.28 -23.77 -18.90
C GLY A 94 6.51 -24.39 -17.73
N LEU A 95 6.91 -24.05 -16.50
CA LEU A 95 6.26 -24.51 -15.27
C LEU A 95 4.80 -24.02 -15.16
N LEU A 96 4.56 -22.76 -15.51
CA LEU A 96 3.23 -22.17 -15.50
C LEU A 96 2.29 -22.86 -16.50
N MET A 97 2.77 -23.15 -17.72
CA MET A 97 2.00 -23.86 -18.73
C MET A 97 1.63 -25.27 -18.28
N GLU A 98 2.57 -25.99 -17.65
CA GLU A 98 2.31 -27.33 -17.11
C GLU A 98 1.29 -27.28 -15.96
N HIS A 99 1.40 -26.29 -15.06
CA HIS A 99 0.43 -26.10 -14.00
C HIS A 99 -0.98 -25.82 -14.54
N MET A 100 -1.14 -24.92 -15.52
CA MET A 100 -2.45 -24.62 -16.13
C MET A 100 -3.05 -25.81 -16.88
N ARG A 101 -2.21 -26.72 -17.40
CA ARG A 101 -2.69 -28.00 -17.95
C ARG A 101 -3.39 -28.83 -16.88
N ALA A 102 -2.80 -28.93 -15.70
CA ALA A 102 -3.28 -29.72 -14.58
C ALA A 102 -4.36 -29.03 -13.72
N CYS A 103 -4.41 -27.69 -13.71
CA CYS A 103 -5.27 -26.89 -12.83
C CYS A 103 -6.27 -26.04 -13.62
N PRO A 104 -7.55 -26.45 -13.72
CA PRO A 104 -8.59 -25.71 -14.44
C PRO A 104 -8.84 -24.31 -13.87
N ALA A 105 -8.70 -24.13 -12.55
CA ALA A 105 -8.92 -22.84 -11.89
C ALA A 105 -7.89 -21.79 -12.33
N CYS A 106 -6.60 -22.14 -12.34
CA CYS A 106 -5.55 -21.23 -12.80
C CYS A 106 -5.63 -20.95 -14.31
N ARG A 107 -6.09 -21.92 -15.10
CA ARG A 107 -6.39 -21.70 -16.53
C ARG A 107 -7.52 -20.69 -16.73
N ALA A 108 -8.63 -20.83 -16.01
CA ALA A 108 -9.75 -19.89 -16.08
C ALA A 108 -9.32 -18.48 -15.63
N ALA A 109 -8.46 -18.38 -14.62
CA ALA A 109 -7.88 -17.11 -14.20
C ALA A 109 -7.03 -16.46 -15.30
N TRP A 110 -6.17 -17.23 -15.97
CA TRP A 110 -5.40 -16.76 -17.13
C TRP A 110 -6.30 -16.22 -18.24
N GLU A 111 -7.32 -16.98 -18.64
CA GLU A 111 -8.26 -16.57 -19.69
C GLU A 111 -8.94 -15.25 -19.32
N ALA A 112 -9.43 -15.12 -18.08
CA ALA A 112 -10.06 -13.90 -17.59
C ALA A 112 -9.11 -12.70 -17.61
N PHE A 113 -7.88 -12.85 -17.13
CA PHE A 113 -6.91 -11.75 -17.11
C PHE A 113 -6.42 -11.37 -18.50
N ALA A 114 -6.21 -12.34 -19.40
CA ALA A 114 -5.86 -12.09 -20.78
C ALA A 114 -6.96 -11.29 -21.49
N THR A 115 -8.24 -11.67 -21.31
CA THR A 115 -9.38 -10.90 -21.82
C THR A 115 -9.43 -9.49 -21.24
N LEU A 116 -9.24 -9.32 -19.92
CA LEU A 116 -9.22 -8.00 -19.31
C LEU A 116 -8.09 -7.12 -19.87
N ARG A 117 -6.92 -7.68 -20.11
CA ARG A 117 -5.79 -6.98 -20.75
C ARG A 117 -6.11 -6.57 -22.18
N GLU A 118 -6.69 -7.48 -22.97
CA GLU A 118 -7.10 -7.20 -24.34
C GLU A 118 -8.15 -6.09 -24.41
N VAL A 119 -9.21 -6.20 -23.59
CA VAL A 119 -10.23 -5.16 -23.46
C VAL A 119 -9.59 -3.86 -23.02
N GLY A 120 -8.75 -3.87 -21.97
CA GLY A 120 -8.05 -2.68 -21.48
C GLY A 120 -7.18 -2.00 -22.54
N GLY A 121 -6.49 -2.79 -23.38
CA GLY A 121 -5.71 -2.30 -24.51
C GLY A 121 -6.58 -1.69 -25.62
N ALA A 122 -7.74 -2.29 -25.91
CA ALA A 122 -8.69 -1.77 -26.88
C ALA A 122 -9.47 -0.54 -26.36
N THR A 123 -9.73 -0.49 -25.05
CA THR A 123 -10.47 0.59 -24.39
C THR A 123 -9.51 1.69 -23.93
N HIS A 124 -9.16 2.59 -24.84
CA HIS A 124 -8.59 3.87 -24.42
C HIS A 124 -9.69 4.82 -23.97
N ALA A 125 -9.63 5.28 -22.72
CA ALA A 125 -10.46 6.39 -22.28
C ALA A 125 -10.23 7.59 -23.20
N ALA A 126 -11.32 8.22 -23.66
CA ALA A 126 -11.26 9.42 -24.48
C ALA A 126 -10.30 10.45 -23.84
N GLY A 127 -9.53 11.20 -24.65
CA GLY A 127 -8.50 12.12 -24.16
C GLY A 127 -8.96 13.03 -23.02
N ARG A 128 -10.22 13.51 -23.10
CA ARG A 128 -10.88 14.31 -22.05
C ARG A 128 -10.99 13.62 -20.69
N LEU A 129 -11.26 12.31 -20.66
CA LEU A 129 -11.39 11.53 -19.42
C LEU A 129 -10.02 11.26 -18.80
N ARG A 130 -9.01 10.96 -19.61
CA ARG A 130 -7.62 10.83 -19.15
C ARG A 130 -7.11 12.13 -18.55
N ALA A 131 -7.38 13.27 -19.20
CA ALA A 131 -7.05 14.58 -18.67
C ALA A 131 -7.80 14.90 -17.37
N ALA A 132 -9.06 14.49 -17.24
CA ALA A 132 -9.85 14.71 -16.02
C ALA A 132 -9.36 13.88 -14.82
N VAL A 133 -8.91 12.64 -15.04
CA VAL A 133 -8.34 11.77 -13.98
C VAL A 133 -6.95 12.25 -13.53
N ALA A 134 -6.18 12.87 -14.41
CA ALA A 134 -4.88 13.45 -14.09
C ALA A 134 -4.96 14.73 -13.23
N LEU A 135 -6.16 15.33 -13.10
CA LEU A 135 -6.37 16.46 -12.21
C LEU A 135 -6.61 15.96 -10.78
N PRO A 136 -6.02 16.62 -9.75
CA PRO A 136 -6.30 16.29 -8.36
C PRO A 136 -7.81 16.39 -8.08
N PRO A 137 -8.35 15.54 -7.19
CA PRO A 137 -9.78 15.50 -6.91
C PRO A 137 -10.25 16.91 -6.51
N ARG A 138 -11.14 17.49 -7.31
CA ARG A 138 -11.72 18.79 -7.00
C ARG A 138 -12.50 18.65 -5.70
N GLN A 139 -12.11 19.42 -4.68
CA GLN A 139 -12.85 19.52 -3.44
C GLN A 139 -14.31 19.82 -3.80
N ARG A 140 -15.24 18.97 -3.31
CA ARG A 140 -16.65 19.34 -3.30
C ARG A 140 -16.75 20.57 -2.42
N ILE A 141 -17.08 21.70 -3.03
CA ILE A 141 -17.55 22.87 -2.31
C ILE A 141 -18.97 22.48 -1.87
N GLU A 142 -19.17 22.37 -0.56
CA GLU A 142 -20.50 22.25 0.05
C GLU A 142 -21.31 23.54 -0.14
#